data_AF-A0A2G5PGH8-F1
#
_entry.id   AF-A0A2G5PGH8-F1
#
_cell.length_a   1.000
_cell.length_b   1.000
_cell.length_c   1.000
_cell.angle_alpha   90.00
_cell.angle_beta   90.00
_cell.angle_gamma   90.00
#
_symmetry.space_group_name_H-M   'P 1'
#
loop_
_entity.id
_entity.type
_entity.pdbx_description
1 polymer ?
#
loop_
_entity_poly.entity_id
_entity_poly.type
_entity_poly.pdbx_seq_one_letter_code
_entity_poly.pdbx_strand_id
1 'polypeptide(L)'
;MSTTAELTELRDMAGRMRHLAIALRGQHANDPSMRRLVLDADRILADLDLLDADAYELGLTRYTPPPAAAKIQVPDSRYDEQIWQGIDDEGVGGLR
;
A
#
# COMPACT_ATOMS: atom_id res chain seq x y z
N MET A 1 -7.59 -3.60 -22.60
CA MET A 1 -7.53 -4.96 -22.01
C MET A 1 -8.30 -4.94 -20.70
N SER A 2 -8.70 -6.08 -20.14
CA SER A 2 -9.36 -6.09 -18.82
C SER A 2 -8.30 -5.93 -17.73
N THR A 3 -8.58 -5.18 -16.67
CA THR A 3 -7.70 -4.99 -15.50
C THR A 3 -7.23 -6.32 -14.90
N THR A 4 -8.08 -7.35 -14.97
CA THR A 4 -7.75 -8.72 -14.52
C THR A 4 -6.65 -9.39 -15.35
N ALA A 5 -6.60 -9.11 -16.65
CA ALA A 5 -5.57 -9.66 -17.53
C ALA A 5 -4.20 -9.00 -17.28
N GLU A 6 -4.19 -7.68 -17.07
CA GLU A 6 -2.99 -6.91 -16.72
C GLU A 6 -2.42 -7.36 -15.36
N LEU A 7 -3.29 -7.60 -14.37
CA LEU A 7 -2.88 -8.11 -13.06
C LEU A 7 -2.29 -9.53 -13.13
N THR A 8 -2.87 -10.39 -13.97
CA THR A 8 -2.35 -11.75 -14.22
C THR A 8 -0.95 -11.70 -14.84
N GLU A 9 -0.75 -10.85 -15.85
CA GLU A 9 0.55 -10.67 -16.49
C GLU A 9 1.61 -10.15 -15.51
N LEU A 10 1.24 -9.20 -14.65
CA LEU A 10 2.12 -8.68 -13.61
C LEU A 10 2.49 -9.75 -12.58
N ARG A 11 1.53 -10.59 -12.15
CA ARG A 11 1.77 -11.71 -11.24
C ARG A 11 2.75 -12.72 -11.84
N ASP A 12 2.59 -13.06 -13.12
CA ASP A 12 3.50 -13.94 -13.83
C ASP A 12 4.92 -13.35 -13.92
N MET A 13 5.04 -12.05 -14.18
CA MET A 13 6.32 -11.36 -14.21
C MET A 13 7.01 -11.36 -12.84
N ALA A 14 6.27 -11.05 -11.77
CA ALA A 14 6.78 -11.09 -10.40
C ALA A 14 7.21 -12.51 -10.00
N GLY A 15 6.46 -13.53 -10.42
CA GLY A 15 6.82 -14.94 -10.22
C GLY A 15 8.13 -15.31 -10.92
N ARG A 16 8.33 -14.86 -12.18
CA ARG A 16 9.61 -15.03 -12.88
C ARG A 16 10.76 -14.31 -12.18
N MET A 17 10.56 -13.07 -11.73
CA MET A 17 11.56 -12.30 -10.99
C MET A 17 12.01 -13.02 -9.72
N ARG A 18 11.06 -13.54 -8.93
CA ARG A 18 11.37 -14.33 -7.73
C ARG A 18 12.20 -15.57 -8.04
N HIS A 19 11.83 -16.33 -9.08
CA HIS A 19 12.60 -17.51 -9.49
C HIS A 19 14.04 -17.14 -9.88
N LEU A 20 14.22 -16.07 -10.64
CA LEU A 20 15.54 -15.57 -11.02
C LEU A 20 16.36 -15.12 -9.78
N ALA A 21 15.74 -14.41 -8.83
CA ALA A 21 16.41 -13.99 -7.60
C ALA A 21 16.87 -15.19 -6.74
N ILE A 22 16.04 -16.24 -6.62
CA ILE A 22 16.41 -17.46 -5.89
C ILE A 22 17.54 -18.21 -6.61
N ALA A 23 17.48 -18.31 -7.94
CA ALA A 23 18.55 -18.92 -8.73
C ALA A 23 19.87 -18.16 -8.59
N LEU A 24 19.82 -16.82 -8.62
CA LEU A 24 20.97 -15.94 -8.43
C LEU A 24 21.59 -16.12 -7.04
N ARG A 25 20.76 -16.24 -6.00
CA ARG A 25 21.21 -16.55 -4.63
C ARG A 25 21.93 -17.90 -4.53
N GLY A 26 21.59 -18.87 -5.36
CA GLY A 26 22.29 -20.16 -5.42
C GLY A 26 23.67 -20.08 -6.09
N GLN A 27 23.89 -19.08 -6.95
CA GLN A 27 25.12 -18.90 -7.72
C GLN A 27 26.07 -17.87 -7.11
N HIS A 28 25.59 -17.02 -6.19
CA HIS A 28 26.33 -15.91 -5.62
C HIS A 28 26.29 -15.94 -4.08
N ALA A 29 27.10 -15.08 -3.45
CA ALA A 29 27.12 -14.97 -1.99
C ALA A 29 25.73 -14.61 -1.46
N ASN A 30 25.27 -15.35 -0.45
CA ASN A 30 24.03 -15.06 0.26
C ASN A 30 24.20 -13.92 1.26
N ASP A 31 24.56 -12.74 0.76
CA ASP A 31 24.76 -11.53 1.54
C ASP A 31 23.41 -10.87 1.93
N PRO A 32 23.41 -9.84 2.80
CA PRO A 32 22.18 -9.14 3.19
C PRO A 32 21.39 -8.56 1.99
N SER A 33 22.06 -8.08 0.94
CA SER A 33 21.42 -7.51 -0.24
C SER A 33 20.72 -8.59 -1.06
N MET A 34 21.34 -9.76 -1.21
CA MET A 34 20.72 -10.90 -1.90
C MET A 34 19.48 -11.42 -1.15
N ARG A 35 19.52 -11.45 0.20
CA ARG A 35 18.35 -11.80 1.01
C ARG A 35 17.22 -10.79 0.85
N ARG A 36 17.54 -9.49 0.80
CA ARG A 36 16.55 -8.41 0.55
C ARG A 36 15.90 -8.58 -0.81
N LEU A 37 16.68 -8.83 -1.86
CA LEU A 37 16.13 -9.02 -3.20
C LEU A 37 15.06 -10.13 -3.26
N VAL A 38 15.30 -11.26 -2.59
CA VAL A 38 14.31 -12.35 -2.53
C VAL A 38 13.08 -11.94 -1.71
N LEU A 39 13.29 -11.28 -0.57
CA LEU A 39 12.20 -10.79 0.27
C LEU A 39 11.32 -9.76 -0.45
N ASP A 40 11.93 -8.87 -1.23
CA ASP A 40 11.20 -7.86 -2.00
C ASP A 40 10.36 -8.52 -3.11
N ALA A 41 10.88 -9.57 -3.75
CA ALA A 41 10.12 -10.35 -4.72
C ALA A 41 8.95 -11.13 -4.08
N ASP A 42 9.16 -11.72 -2.91
CA ASP A 42 8.10 -12.37 -2.12
C ASP A 42 7.01 -11.36 -1.72
N ARG A 43 7.42 -10.16 -1.28
CA ARG A 43 6.51 -9.09 -0.88
C ARG A 43 5.65 -8.58 -2.03
N ILE A 44 6.25 -8.36 -3.20
CA ILE A 44 5.50 -7.92 -4.39
C ILE A 44 4.42 -8.94 -4.75
N LEU A 45 4.71 -10.24 -4.69
CA LEU A 45 3.70 -11.27 -4.95
C LEU A 45 2.56 -11.23 -3.92
N ALA A 46 2.87 -11.07 -2.64
CA ALA A 46 1.85 -10.94 -1.60
C ALA A 46 0.98 -9.69 -1.80
N ASP A 47 1.59 -8.56 -2.17
CA ASP A 47 0.88 -7.30 -2.43
C ASP A 47 -0.05 -7.43 -3.66
N LEU A 48 0.35 -8.19 -4.68
CA LEU A 48 -0.51 -8.48 -5.85
C LEU A 48 -1.68 -9.40 -5.50
N ASP A 49 -1.46 -10.39 -4.64
CA ASP A 49 -2.52 -11.29 -4.15
C ASP A 49 -3.54 -10.52 -3.31
N LEU A 50 -3.07 -9.59 -2.47
CA LEU A 50 -3.93 -8.69 -1.72
C LEU A 50 -4.70 -7.75 -2.65
N LEU A 51 -4.05 -7.17 -3.66
CA LEU A 51 -4.70 -6.29 -4.62
C LEU A 51 -5.82 -6.99 -5.41
N ASP A 52 -5.62 -8.24 -5.80
CA ASP A 52 -6.66 -9.05 -6.48
C ASP A 52 -7.85 -9.31 -5.55
N ALA A 53 -7.59 -9.66 -4.29
CA ALA A 53 -8.62 -9.85 -3.27
C ALA A 53 -9.38 -8.55 -2.97
N ASP A 54 -8.68 -7.45 -2.73
CA ASP A 54 -9.25 -6.14 -2.45
C ASP A 54 -10.06 -5.59 -3.63
N ALA A 55 -9.60 -5.81 -4.88
CA ALA A 55 -10.34 -5.40 -6.06
C ALA A 55 -11.70 -6.12 -6.17
N TYR A 56 -11.78 -7.36 -5.69
CA TYR A 56 -13.02 -8.12 -5.59
C TYR A 56 -13.89 -7.63 -4.42
N GLU A 57 -13.31 -7.42 -3.24
CA GLU A 57 -14.04 -7.02 -2.02
C GLU A 57 -14.57 -5.57 -2.08
N LEU A 58 -13.79 -4.62 -2.59
CA LEU A 58 -14.17 -3.21 -2.65
C LEU A 58 -15.09 -2.88 -3.83
N GLY A 59 -15.39 -3.85 -4.71
CA GLY A 59 -16.21 -3.62 -5.90
C GLY A 59 -15.69 -2.47 -6.76
N LEU A 60 -14.37 -2.22 -6.77
CA LEU A 60 -13.74 -1.08 -7.45
C LEU A 60 -13.97 -1.09 -8.97
N THR A 61 -14.25 -2.26 -9.54
CA THR A 61 -14.73 -2.40 -10.93
C THR A 61 -16.12 -1.79 -11.18
N ARG A 62 -16.90 -1.53 -10.11
CA ARG A 62 -18.24 -0.91 -10.13
C ARG A 62 -18.28 0.41 -9.36
N TYR A 63 -17.17 0.83 -8.75
CA TYR A 63 -17.13 2.05 -7.96
C TYR A 63 -17.35 3.25 -8.88
N THR A 64 -18.57 3.75 -8.88
CA THR A 64 -18.90 5.05 -9.43
C THR A 64 -18.68 6.05 -8.31
N PRO A 65 -17.70 6.97 -8.41
CA PRO A 65 -17.54 7.99 -7.39
C PRO A 65 -18.88 8.71 -7.24
N PRO A 66 -19.41 8.85 -6.02
CA PRO A 66 -20.67 9.57 -5.83
C PRO A 66 -20.52 10.97 -6.44
N PRO A 67 -21.58 11.50 -7.10
CA PRO A 67 -21.55 12.87 -7.60
C PRO A 67 -21.10 13.77 -6.45
N ALA A 68 -20.22 14.74 -6.74
CA ALA A 68 -19.60 15.59 -5.74
C ALA A 68 -20.64 16.02 -4.70
N ALA A 69 -20.65 15.33 -3.55
CA ALA A 69 -21.64 15.58 -2.54
C ALA A 69 -21.47 17.03 -2.10
N ALA A 70 -22.57 17.68 -1.72
CA ALA A 70 -22.51 19.03 -1.18
C ALA A 70 -21.42 19.07 -0.08
N LYS A 71 -20.32 19.74 -0.38
CA LYS A 71 -19.18 19.82 0.54
C LYS A 71 -19.64 20.64 1.72
N ILE A 72 -19.46 20.12 2.93
CA ILE A 72 -19.65 20.91 4.14
C ILE A 72 -18.53 21.94 4.17
N GLN A 73 -18.89 23.22 4.16
CA GLN A 73 -17.90 24.29 4.26
C GLN A 73 -17.35 24.31 5.69
N VAL A 74 -16.08 23.94 5.83
CA VAL A 74 -15.34 24.10 7.09
C VAL A 74 -14.96 25.57 7.20
N PRO A 75 -15.37 26.29 8.26
CA PRO A 75 -14.97 27.68 8.45
C PRO A 75 -13.46 27.81 8.69
N ASP A 76 -12.82 28.80 8.07
CA ASP A 76 -11.42 29.18 8.34
C ASP A 76 -11.26 29.94 9.67
N SER A 77 -12.32 30.01 10.50
CA SER A 77 -12.25 30.62 11.81
C SER A 77 -11.29 29.84 12.70
N ARG A 78 -10.48 30.58 13.48
CA ARG A 78 -9.60 29.97 14.48
C ARG A 78 -10.42 29.10 15.44
N TYR A 79 -9.97 27.87 15.67
CA TYR A 79 -10.53 27.02 16.72
C TYR A 79 -10.38 27.68 18.08
N ASP A 80 -11.36 27.49 18.96
CA ASP A 80 -11.27 27.94 20.34
C ASP A 80 -10.16 27.13 21.05
N GLU A 81 -9.18 27.82 21.61
CA GLU A 81 -8.06 27.21 22.31
C GLU A 81 -8.50 26.45 23.57
N GLN A 82 -9.66 26.80 24.14
CA GLN A 82 -10.21 26.15 25.32
C GLN A 82 -10.57 24.68 25.07
N ILE A 83 -10.86 24.29 23.83
CA ILE A 83 -11.18 22.89 23.50
C ILE A 83 -9.99 21.95 23.66
N TRP A 84 -8.77 22.49 23.67
CA TRP A 84 -7.52 21.74 23.81
C TRP A 84 -6.92 21.86 25.23
N GLN A 85 -7.55 22.63 26.13
CA GLN A 85 -7.06 22.78 27.50
C GLN A 85 -7.50 21.61 28.38
N GLY A 86 -6.55 20.98 29.06
CA GLY A 86 -6.81 19.88 30.00
C GLY A 86 -7.05 18.51 29.33
N ILE A 87 -6.90 18.42 28.01
CA ILE A 87 -6.76 17.14 27.31
C ILE A 87 -5.30 16.70 27.45
N ASP A 88 -5.09 15.49 27.95
CA ASP A 88 -3.77 14.87 28.05
C ASP A 88 -3.20 14.64 26.65
N ASP A 89 -2.07 15.28 26.32
CA ASP A 89 -1.51 15.32 24.96
C ASP A 89 -0.60 14.13 24.64
N GLU A 90 -0.62 13.04 25.43
CA GLU A 90 0.24 11.84 25.28
C GLU A 90 0.24 11.26 23.85
N GLY A 91 0.92 11.92 22.92
CA GLY A 91 0.75 11.71 21.50
C GLY A 91 1.14 12.86 20.55
N VAL A 92 1.45 14.08 21.01
CA VAL A 92 2.04 15.13 20.13
C VAL A 92 3.25 15.86 20.74
N GLY A 93 4.06 15.12 21.49
CA GLY A 93 5.34 15.59 22.01
C GLY A 93 6.45 15.62 20.95
N GLY A 94 6.60 16.73 20.23
CA GLY A 94 7.87 17.07 19.58
C GLY A 94 8.90 17.48 20.64
N LEU A 95 10.05 16.80 20.69
CA LEU A 95 11.16 17.14 21.58
C LEU A 95 11.57 18.61 21.38
N ARG A 96 11.68 19.35 22.49
CA ARG A 96 12.51 20.56 22.57
C ARG A 96 13.94 20.18 22.95
#